data_AF-A0AB33ZWU9-F1
#
_entry.id   AF-A0AB33ZWU9-F1
#
_cell.length_a   1.000
_cell.length_b   1.000
_cell.length_c   1.000
_cell.angle_alpha   90.00
_cell.angle_beta   90.00
_cell.angle_gamma   90.00
#
_symmetry.space_group_name_H-M   'P 1'
#
loop_
_entity.id
_entity.type
_entity.pdbx_description
1 polymer ?
#
loop_
_entity_poly.entity_id
_entity_poly.type
_entity_poly.pdbx_seq_one_letter_code
_entity_poly.pdbx_strand_id
1 'polypeptide(L)'
;MFIGQPKQRQIALKQKQRYSLYSLIKECHQEYKWSIEWMCKQAHVARSAYYKWLNHKPSKREERDQKILKRIKEIAKSNNSLFGSPKMTMALNKELADCEGKIYRRTVARYVC
;
A
#
# COMPACT_ATOMS: atom_id res chain seq x y z
N MET A 1 12.13 16.77 -2.96
CA MET A 1 13.26 16.05 -3.57
C MET A 1 13.53 14.77 -2.77
N PHE A 2 13.69 13.61 -3.43
CA PHE A 2 13.93 12.31 -2.76
C PHE A 2 15.41 11.90 -2.73
N ILE A 3 16.28 12.89 -2.90
CA ILE A 3 17.72 12.72 -3.03
C ILE A 3 18.24 12.15 -1.70
N GLY A 4 19.01 11.06 -1.76
CA GLY A 4 19.56 10.38 -0.58
C GLY A 4 18.74 9.19 -0.03
N GLN A 5 17.53 8.92 -0.56
CA GLN A 5 16.74 7.75 -0.13
C GLN A 5 17.09 6.49 -0.96
N PRO A 6 17.02 5.27 -0.40
CA PRO A 6 17.15 4.03 -1.18
C PRO A 6 16.12 3.95 -2.31
N LYS A 7 16.49 3.37 -3.47
CA LYS A 7 15.62 3.32 -4.67
C LYS A 7 14.19 2.83 -4.38
N GLN A 8 14.05 1.78 -3.57
CA GLN A 8 12.72 1.25 -3.19
C GLN A 8 11.87 2.26 -2.42
N ARG A 9 12.49 3.00 -1.49
CA ARG A 9 11.82 4.03 -0.71
C ARG A 9 11.41 5.21 -1.58
N GLN A 10 12.23 5.59 -2.57
CA GLN A 10 11.86 6.63 -3.55
C GLN A 10 10.63 6.24 -4.36
N ILE A 11 10.54 4.99 -4.82
CA ILE A 11 9.38 4.49 -5.57
C ILE A 11 8.10 4.57 -4.73
N ALA A 12 8.16 4.09 -3.49
CA ALA A 12 7.02 4.13 -2.57
C ALA A 12 6.56 5.58 -2.28
N LEU A 13 7.50 6.51 -2.07
CA LEU A 13 7.19 7.91 -1.82
C LEU A 13 6.56 8.59 -3.03
N LYS A 14 7.07 8.33 -4.25
CA LYS A 14 6.46 8.81 -5.50
C LYS A 14 5.04 8.28 -5.67
N GLN A 15 4.81 7.00 -5.38
CA GLN A 15 3.48 6.40 -5.44
C GLN A 15 2.52 7.05 -4.43
N LYS A 16 2.96 7.25 -3.18
CA LYS A 16 2.18 7.94 -2.14
C LYS A 16 1.80 9.36 -2.56
N GLN A 17 2.73 10.12 -3.12
CA GLN A 17 2.44 11.48 -3.63
C GLN A 17 1.41 11.46 -4.74
N ARG A 18 1.53 10.55 -5.71
CA ARG A 18 0.53 10.41 -6.79
C ARG A 18 -0.86 10.09 -6.24
N TYR A 19 -0.96 9.21 -5.24
CA TYR A 19 -2.26 8.86 -4.64
C TYR A 19 -2.87 10.05 -3.90
N SER A 20 -2.05 10.82 -3.18
CA SER A 20 -2.49 12.06 -2.54
C SER A 20 -3.02 13.07 -3.57
N LEU A 21 -2.33 13.20 -4.70
CA LEU A 21 -2.74 14.08 -5.79
C LEU A 21 -4.06 13.64 -6.42
N TYR A 22 -4.26 12.32 -6.61
CA TYR A 22 -5.52 11.78 -7.14
C TYR A 22 -6.69 11.97 -6.17
N SER A 23 -6.45 11.82 -4.86
CA SER A 23 -7.44 12.12 -3.82
C SER A 23 -7.89 13.57 -3.90
N LEU A 24 -6.94 14.50 -3.98
CA LEU A 24 -7.21 15.94 -4.04
C LEU A 24 -8.00 16.31 -5.31
N ILE A 25 -7.65 15.75 -6.48
CA ILE A 25 -8.43 15.95 -7.71
C ILE A 25 -9.88 15.46 -7.54
N LYS A 26 -10.08 14.33 -6.85
CA LYS A 26 -11.41 13.78 -6.59
C LYS A 26 -12.21 14.67 -5.63
N GLU A 27 -11.60 15.13 -4.55
CA GLU A 27 -12.21 16.03 -3.56
C GLU A 27 -12.61 17.36 -4.20
N CYS A 28 -11.69 18.00 -4.95
CA CYS A 28 -12.00 19.25 -5.66
C CYS A 28 -13.10 19.06 -6.72
N HIS A 29 -13.15 17.91 -7.40
CA HIS A 29 -14.23 17.60 -8.32
C HIS A 29 -15.59 17.50 -7.62
N GLN A 30 -15.63 16.92 -6.41
CA GLN A 30 -16.86 16.74 -5.65
C GLN A 30 -17.37 18.06 -5.05
N GLU A 31 -16.48 18.89 -4.51
CA GLU A 31 -16.85 20.16 -3.86
C GLU A 31 -17.14 21.27 -4.87
N TYR A 32 -16.25 21.47 -5.85
CA TYR A 32 -16.29 22.63 -6.75
C TYR A 32 -16.80 22.30 -8.15
N LYS A 33 -17.08 21.02 -8.45
CA LYS A 33 -17.55 20.53 -9.77
C LYS A 33 -16.62 20.89 -10.95
N TRP A 34 -15.33 21.09 -10.69
CA TRP A 34 -14.36 21.39 -11.73
C TRP A 34 -14.14 20.23 -12.69
N SER A 35 -13.80 20.51 -13.95
CA SER A 35 -13.51 19.47 -14.95
C SER A 35 -12.25 18.67 -14.56
N ILE A 36 -12.39 17.34 -14.51
CA ILE A 36 -11.28 16.40 -14.21
C ILE A 36 -10.15 16.56 -15.23
N GLU A 37 -10.48 16.84 -16.49
CA GLU A 37 -9.50 17.05 -17.55
C GLU A 37 -8.63 18.27 -17.28
N TRP A 38 -9.24 19.37 -16.86
CA TRP A 38 -8.53 20.60 -16.51
C TRP A 38 -7.63 20.37 -15.29
N MET A 39 -8.14 19.73 -14.23
CA MET A 39 -7.34 19.44 -13.03
C MET A 39 -6.16 18.50 -13.32
N CYS A 40 -6.36 17.46 -14.14
CA CYS A 40 -5.28 16.55 -14.53
C CYS A 40 -4.20 17.29 -15.33
N LYS A 41 -4.59 18.25 -16.19
CA LYS A 41 -3.66 19.09 -16.95
C LYS A 41 -2.84 19.99 -16.02
N GLN A 42 -3.48 20.64 -15.04
CA GLN A 42 -2.78 21.48 -14.05
C GLN A 42 -1.84 20.66 -13.14
N ALA A 43 -2.27 19.47 -12.75
CA ALA A 43 -1.50 18.58 -11.89
C ALA A 43 -0.39 17.80 -12.62
N HIS A 44 -0.23 17.99 -13.94
CA HIS A 44 0.70 17.23 -14.79
C HIS A 44 0.53 15.71 -14.68
N VAL A 45 -0.72 15.24 -14.61
CA VAL A 45 -1.07 13.82 -14.55
C VAL A 45 -1.79 13.42 -15.83
N ALA A 46 -1.42 12.27 -16.41
CA ALA A 46 -2.19 11.65 -17.46
C ALA A 46 -3.60 11.28 -16.96
N ARG A 47 -4.65 11.72 -17.67
CA ARG A 47 -6.06 11.42 -17.36
C ARG A 47 -6.33 9.91 -17.23
N SER A 48 -5.66 9.09 -18.03
CA SER A 48 -5.73 7.62 -17.95
C SER A 48 -5.23 7.07 -16.61
N ALA A 49 -4.19 7.68 -16.02
CA ALA A 49 -3.67 7.27 -14.72
C ALA A 49 -4.65 7.58 -13.58
N TYR A 50 -5.37 8.71 -13.66
CA TYR A 50 -6.42 9.06 -12.71
C TYR A 50 -7.55 8.03 -12.73
N TYR A 51 -8.12 7.73 -13.90
CA TYR A 51 -9.19 6.74 -13.99
C TYR A 51 -8.72 5.32 -13.66
N LYS A 52 -7.46 4.98 -13.96
CA LYS A 52 -6.87 3.71 -13.53
C LYS A 52 -6.85 3.59 -12.01
N TRP A 53 -6.53 4.67 -11.30
CA TRP A 53 -6.59 4.69 -9.84
C TRP A 53 -8.03 4.66 -9.32
N LEU A 54 -8.93 5.43 -9.94
CA LEU A 54 -10.34 5.49 -9.54
C LEU A 54 -11.05 4.13 -9.67
N ASN A 55 -10.77 3.40 -10.74
CA ASN A 55 -11.35 2.09 -11.04
C ASN A 55 -10.48 0.92 -10.56
N HIS A 56 -9.42 1.19 -9.80
CA HIS A 56 -8.49 0.16 -9.38
C HIS A 56 -9.19 -0.87 -8.47
N LYS A 57 -9.23 -2.13 -8.91
CA LYS A 57 -9.65 -3.26 -8.09
C LYS A 57 -8.41 -4.04 -7.68
N PRO A 58 -8.26 -4.39 -6.38
CA PRO A 58 -7.11 -5.13 -5.93
C PRO A 58 -7.03 -6.50 -6.61
N SER A 59 -5.83 -6.92 -6.97
CA SER A 59 -5.61 -8.28 -7.46
C SER A 59 -5.68 -9.29 -6.31
N LYS A 60 -5.99 -10.57 -6.60
CA LYS A 60 -5.93 -11.67 -5.60
C LYS A 60 -4.63 -11.67 -4.79
N ARG A 61 -3.50 -11.32 -5.43
CA ARG A 61 -2.20 -11.21 -4.76
C ARG A 61 -2.14 -10.03 -3.80
N GLU A 62 -2.69 -8.88 -4.20
CA GLU A 62 -2.71 -7.68 -3.36
C GLU A 62 -3.65 -7.85 -2.16
N GLU A 63 -4.80 -8.49 -2.36
CA GLU A 63 -5.70 -8.86 -1.27
C GLU A 63 -5.01 -9.78 -0.26
N ARG A 64 -4.29 -10.79 -0.75
CA ARG A 64 -3.47 -11.67 0.10
C ARG A 64 -2.40 -10.88 0.87
N ASP A 65 -1.63 -10.05 0.17
CA ASP A 65 -0.58 -9.24 0.79
C ASP A 65 -1.18 -8.26 1.84
N GLN A 66 -2.37 -7.70 1.59
CA GLN A 66 -3.10 -6.85 2.55
C GLN A 66 -3.56 -7.62 3.79
N LYS A 67 -4.08 -8.85 3.64
CA LYS A 67 -4.47 -9.72 4.76
C LYS A 67 -3.25 -10.03 5.65
N ILE A 68 -2.15 -10.45 5.04
CA ILE A 68 -0.89 -10.73 5.73
C ILE A 68 -0.40 -9.48 6.48
N LEU A 69 -0.39 -8.32 5.81
CA LEU A 69 0.00 -7.04 6.40
C LEU A 69 -0.87 -6.66 7.59
N LYS A 70 -2.19 -6.82 7.48
CA LYS A 70 -3.13 -6.53 8.56
C LYS A 70 -2.82 -7.41 9.77
N ARG A 71 -2.60 -8.71 9.56
CA ARG A 71 -2.29 -9.64 10.65
C ARG A 71 -0.94 -9.37 11.30
N ILE A 72 0.08 -9.02 10.50
CA ILE A 72 1.38 -8.58 11.04
C ILE A 72 1.20 -7.39 11.99
N LYS A 73 0.39 -6.40 11.62
CA LYS A 73 0.13 -5.22 12.46
C LYS A 73 -0.59 -5.59 13.76
N GLU A 74 -1.55 -6.52 13.71
CA GLU A 74 -2.26 -7.01 14.89
C GLU A 74 -1.32 -7.71 15.87
N ILE A 75 -0.49 -8.65 15.39
CA ILE A 75 0.50 -9.36 16.21
C ILE A 75 1.58 -8.40 16.74
N ALA A 76 2.02 -7.45 15.92
CA ALA A 76 2.97 -6.44 16.35
C ALA A 76 2.38 -5.55 17.46
N LYS A 77 1.10 -5.19 17.37
CA LYS A 77 0.40 -4.40 18.40
C LYS A 77 0.23 -5.17 19.70
N SER A 78 -0.15 -6.46 19.65
CA SER A 78 -0.33 -7.28 20.85
C SER A 78 0.97 -7.57 21.59
N ASN A 79 2.10 -7.56 20.89
CA ASN A 79 3.41 -7.92 21.42
C ASN A 79 4.40 -6.75 21.45
N ASN A 80 3.92 -5.50 21.45
CA ASN A 80 4.73 -4.28 21.49
C ASN A 80 5.89 -4.26 20.47
N SER A 81 5.68 -4.83 19.28
CA SER A 81 6.69 -4.94 18.21
C SER A 81 7.99 -5.66 18.58
N LEU A 82 7.99 -6.51 19.62
CA LEU A 82 9.15 -7.30 20.05
C LEU A 82 9.51 -8.44 19.08
N PHE A 83 8.58 -8.84 18.20
CA PHE A 83 8.80 -9.96 17.28
C PHE A 83 9.49 -9.50 16.00
N GLY A 84 10.73 -9.97 15.82
CA GLY A 84 11.41 -9.90 14.53
C GLY A 84 10.85 -10.87 13.49
N SER A 85 11.35 -10.77 12.26
CA SER A 85 10.92 -11.56 11.09
C SER A 85 10.75 -13.08 11.35
N PRO A 86 11.65 -13.79 12.08
CA PRO A 86 11.48 -15.22 12.36
C PRO A 86 10.25 -15.52 13.23
N LYS A 87 10.12 -14.87 14.38
CA LYS A 87 9.00 -15.08 15.33
C LYS A 87 7.67 -14.67 14.70
N MET A 88 7.67 -13.57 13.94
CA MET A 88 6.47 -13.12 13.22
C MET A 88 6.00 -14.16 12.18
N THR A 89 6.93 -14.79 11.46
CA THR A 89 6.59 -15.83 10.47
C THR A 89 5.98 -17.07 11.13
N MET A 90 6.46 -17.46 12.32
CA MET A 90 5.90 -18.58 13.07
C MET A 90 4.49 -18.27 13.57
N ALA A 91 4.29 -17.09 14.14
CA ALA A 91 2.97 -16.64 14.63
C ALA A 91 1.95 -16.56 13.49
N LEU A 92 2.32 -15.96 12.36
CA LEU A 92 1.45 -15.86 11.18
C LEU A 92 1.05 -17.24 10.64
N ASN A 93 2.00 -18.16 10.48
CA ASN A 93 1.68 -19.50 9.96
C ASN A 93 0.86 -20.33 10.95
N LYS A 94 0.96 -20.07 12.26
CA LYS A 94 0.13 -20.74 13.28
C LYS A 94 -1.33 -20.28 13.20
N GLU A 95 -1.56 -18.99 12.96
CA GLU A 95 -2.91 -18.41 12.94
C GLU A 95 -3.59 -18.47 11.56
N LEU A 96 -2.80 -18.48 10.47
CA LEU A 96 -3.31 -18.52 9.10
C LEU A 96 -3.20 -19.91 8.47
N ALA A 97 -2.87 -20.95 9.24
CA ALA A 97 -2.70 -22.32 8.75
C ALA A 97 -3.92 -22.83 7.94
N ASP A 98 -5.12 -22.45 8.39
CA ASP A 98 -6.38 -22.96 7.83
C ASP A 98 -6.88 -22.15 6.62
N CYS A 99 -6.46 -20.87 6.52
CA CYS A 99 -7.02 -19.91 5.57
C CYS A 99 -6.07 -19.57 4.42
N GLU A 100 -4.76 -19.65 4.63
CA GLU A 100 -3.75 -19.33 3.63
C GLU A 100 -2.64 -20.39 3.57
N GLY A 101 -2.13 -20.67 2.37
CA GLY A 101 -0.96 -21.53 2.23
C GLY A 101 0.29 -20.94 2.92
N LYS A 102 1.29 -21.80 3.17
CA LYS A 102 2.53 -21.47 3.90
C LYS A 102 3.15 -20.12 3.50
N ILE A 103 3.34 -19.24 4.49
CA ILE A 103 3.97 -17.92 4.33
C ILE A 103 5.47 -18.04 4.64
N TYR A 104 6.30 -17.61 3.68
CA TYR A 104 7.75 -17.65 3.81
C TYR A 104 8.30 -16.41 4.55
N ARG A 105 9.40 -16.62 5.30
CA ARG A 105 10.10 -15.56 6.02
C ARG A 105 10.49 -14.38 5.13
N ARG A 106 10.92 -14.65 3.88
CA ARG A 106 11.29 -13.60 2.91
C ARG A 106 10.12 -12.66 2.63
N THR A 107 8.89 -13.15 2.61
CA THR A 107 7.68 -12.34 2.43
C THR A 107 7.46 -11.42 3.62
N VAL A 108 7.55 -11.96 4.84
CA VAL A 108 7.35 -11.23 6.10
C VAL A 108 8.46 -10.20 6.34
N ALA A 109 9.69 -10.53 5.97
CA ALA A 109 10.86 -9.65 6.11
C ALA A 109 10.71 -8.33 5.34
N ARG A 110 9.90 -8.29 4.27
CA ARG A 110 9.60 -7.04 3.56
C ARG A 110 8.80 -6.04 4.40
N TYR A 111 8.14 -6.49 5.46
CA TYR A 111 7.20 -5.69 6.26
C TYR A 111 7.65 -5.41 7.70
N VAL A 112 8.54 -6.25 8.25
CA VAL A 112 8.92 -6.23 9.68
C VAL A 112 10.35 -5.70 9.91
N CYS A 113 11.12 -5.45 8.85
CA CYS A 113 12.51 -4.99 8.95
C CYS A 113 12.66 -3.47 8.97
#